data_AF-A0A3S5XGW5-F1
#
_entry.id   AF-A0A3S5XGW5-F1
#
_cell.length_a   1.000
_cell.length_b   1.000
_cell.length_c   1.000
_cell.angle_alpha   90.00
_cell.angle_beta   90.00
_cell.angle_gamma   90.00
#
_symmetry.space_group_name_H-M   'P 1'
#
loop_
_entity.id
_entity.type
_entity.pdbx_description
1 polymer ?
#
loop_
_entity_poly.entity_id
_entity_poly.type
_entity_poly.pdbx_seq_one_letter_code
_entity_poly.pdbx_strand_id
1 'polypeptide(L)'
;DYDKVEVANMNRLFFQPHQCGLSKVEAAAETLKNINPDVDIATYNYNITTVKNFDNFTETLRTSSLTNGPLDLVLRCVDNFEARFAIYTACNEFNLTWFESGVSENA
;
A
#
# COMPACT_ATOMS: atom_id res chain seq x y z
N ASP A 1 0.53 3.22 -2.50
CA ASP A 1 -0.64 4.00 -2.97
C ASP A 1 -0.09 5.20 -3.70
N TYR A 2 -0.64 5.56 -4.86
CA TYR A 2 -0.15 6.66 -5.69
C TYR A 2 -1.02 7.93 -5.62
N ASP A 3 -2.14 7.86 -4.90
CA ASP A 3 -3.09 8.95 -4.79
C ASP A 3 -2.72 9.94 -3.68
N LYS A 4 -3.41 11.08 -3.73
CA LYS A 4 -3.41 12.09 -2.69
C LYS A 4 -4.64 11.98 -1.81
N VAL A 5 -4.54 12.51 -0.60
CA VAL A 5 -5.67 12.66 0.32
C VAL A 5 -6.60 13.74 -0.24
N GLU A 6 -7.88 13.38 -0.41
CA GLU A 6 -8.94 14.27 -0.84
C GLU A 6 -9.98 14.49 0.26
N VAL A 7 -10.74 15.58 0.17
CA VAL A 7 -11.85 15.86 1.10
C VAL A 7 -12.90 14.73 1.04
N ALA A 8 -13.09 14.10 -0.12
CA ALA A 8 -13.97 12.95 -0.27
C ALA A 8 -13.54 11.74 0.57
N ASN A 9 -12.28 11.67 1.05
CA ASN A 9 -11.81 10.60 1.92
C ASN A 9 -12.16 10.83 3.41
N MET A 10 -12.68 12.01 3.77
CA MET A 10 -12.97 12.39 5.16
C MET A 10 -14.22 11.69 5.73
N ASN A 11 -15.04 11.07 4.88
CA ASN A 11 -16.09 10.17 5.33
C ASN A 11 -15.55 8.81 5.83
N ARG A 12 -14.24 8.56 5.68
CA ARG A 12 -13.54 7.34 6.15
C ARG A 12 -12.63 7.67 7.34
N LEU A 13 -12.55 6.75 8.30
CA LEU A 13 -12.05 6.97 9.67
C LEU A 13 -10.51 7.11 9.84
N PHE A 14 -9.77 7.72 8.90
CA PHE A 14 -8.30 7.76 9.01
C PHE A 14 -7.65 9.10 8.69
N PHE A 15 -7.95 9.69 7.54
CA PHE A 15 -7.33 10.96 7.14
C PHE A 15 -8.04 12.15 7.78
N GLN A 16 -7.29 13.22 8.05
CA GLN A 16 -7.81 14.46 8.62
C GLN A 16 -7.86 15.59 7.58
N PRO A 17 -8.75 16.59 7.74
CA PRO A 17 -8.92 17.65 6.74
C PRO A 17 -7.64 18.42 6.41
N HIS A 18 -6.76 18.62 7.38
CA HIS A 18 -5.49 19.33 7.18
C HIS A 18 -4.46 18.54 6.36
N GLN A 19 -4.67 17.23 6.16
CA GLN A 19 -3.78 16.36 5.36
C GLN A 19 -4.16 16.35 3.88
N CYS A 20 -5.23 17.07 3.49
CA CYS A 20 -5.67 17.14 2.10
C CYS A 20 -4.54 17.66 1.18
N GLY A 21 -4.30 16.96 0.07
CA GLY A 21 -3.25 17.29 -0.89
C GLY A 21 -1.89 16.61 -0.64
N LEU A 22 -1.67 16.04 0.54
CA LEU A 22 -0.53 15.15 0.80
C LEU A 22 -0.73 13.81 0.09
N SER A 23 0.36 13.08 -0.18
CA SER A 23 0.18 11.69 -0.63
C SER A 23 -0.45 10.86 0.49
N LYS A 24 -1.31 9.91 0.12
CA LYS A 24 -1.96 9.03 1.11
C LYS A 24 -0.93 8.27 1.95
N VAL A 25 0.18 7.84 1.34
CA VAL A 25 1.23 7.08 2.03
C VAL A 25 2.00 7.94 3.03
N GLU A 26 2.33 9.19 2.70
CA GLU A 26 3.05 10.10 3.63
C GLU A 26 2.14 10.49 4.79
N ALA A 27 0.90 10.91 4.50
CA ALA A 27 -0.08 11.27 5.54
C ALA A 27 -0.36 10.09 6.48
N ALA A 28 -0.42 8.87 5.95
CA ALA A 28 -0.60 7.66 6.76
C ALA A 28 0.62 7.37 7.63
N ALA A 29 1.83 7.44 7.06
CA ALA A 29 3.05 7.17 7.81
C ALA A 29 3.27 8.16 8.96
N GLU A 30 2.99 9.45 8.74
CA GLU A 30 3.06 10.47 9.79
C GLU A 30 2.09 10.15 10.94
N THR A 31 0.81 9.88 10.62
CA THR A 31 -0.18 9.50 11.63
C THR A 31 0.22 8.23 12.38
N LEU A 32 0.68 7.20 11.69
CA LEU A 32 1.06 5.92 12.29
C LEU A 32 2.30 6.03 13.17
N LYS A 33 3.32 6.80 12.76
CA LYS A 33 4.50 7.07 13.59
C LYS A 33 4.15 7.87 14.85
N ASN A 34 3.20 8.79 14.76
CA ASN A 34 2.70 9.50 15.93
C ASN A 34 1.92 8.59 16.89
N ILE A 35 1.22 7.56 16.38
CA ILE A 35 0.51 6.56 17.20
C ILE A 35 1.49 5.60 17.87
N ASN A 36 2.46 5.07 17.13
CA ASN A 36 3.50 4.19 17.66
C ASN A 36 4.85 4.46 16.96
N PRO A 37 5.81 5.14 17.62
CA PRO A 37 7.09 5.50 17.00
C PRO A 37 8.00 4.29 16.74
N ASP A 38 7.78 3.18 17.44
CA ASP A 38 8.60 1.96 17.37
C ASP A 38 8.38 1.15 16.08
N VAL A 39 7.30 1.45 15.33
CA VAL A 39 7.00 0.76 14.07
C VAL A 39 7.79 1.38 12.93
N ASP A 40 8.66 0.63 12.27
CA ASP A 40 9.33 1.09 11.06
C ASP A 40 8.39 1.08 9.85
N ILE A 41 8.32 2.22 9.16
CA ILE A 41 7.38 2.43 8.05
C ILE A 41 8.17 2.90 6.83
N ALA A 42 8.09 2.13 5.75
CA ALA A 42 8.56 2.53 4.43
C ALA A 42 7.36 2.85 3.53
N THR A 43 7.38 4.02 2.89
CA THR A 43 6.29 4.50 2.03
C THR A 43 6.70 4.54 0.57
N TYR A 44 5.81 4.10 -0.30
CA TYR A 44 6.02 4.09 -1.74
C TYR A 44 4.85 4.76 -2.46
N ASN A 45 5.10 5.96 -2.98
CA ASN A 45 4.12 6.78 -3.69
C ASN A 45 4.23 6.60 -5.21
N TYR A 46 3.84 5.43 -5.71
CA TYR A 46 3.85 5.13 -7.14
C TYR A 46 2.81 4.09 -7.54
N ASN A 47 2.44 4.07 -8.83
CA ASN A 47 1.53 3.07 -9.39
C ASN A 47 2.29 1.79 -9.73
N ILE A 48 1.95 0.71 -9.02
CA ILE A 48 2.55 -0.62 -9.15
C ILE A 48 2.29 -1.29 -10.51
N THR A 49 1.27 -0.87 -11.27
CA THR A 49 0.92 -1.51 -12.55
C THR A 49 1.79 -1.05 -13.72
N THR A 50 2.51 0.06 -13.54
CA THR A 50 3.43 0.56 -14.57
C THR A 50 4.70 -0.30 -14.61
N VAL A 51 5.19 -0.63 -15.81
CA VAL A 51 6.36 -1.52 -16.01
C VAL A 51 7.54 -1.16 -15.12
N LYS A 52 7.96 0.11 -15.15
CA LYS A 52 9.11 0.60 -14.37
C LYS A 52 8.91 0.42 -12.85
N ASN A 53 7.71 0.64 -12.34
CA ASN A 53 7.46 0.57 -10.91
C ASN A 53 7.12 -0.86 -10.46
N PHE A 54 6.67 -1.72 -11.36
CA PHE A 54 6.45 -3.13 -11.07
C PHE A 54 7.76 -3.82 -10.70
N ASP A 55 8.87 -3.49 -11.39
CA ASP A 55 10.20 -3.98 -11.03
C ASP A 55 10.60 -3.54 -9.60
N ASN A 56 10.42 -2.26 -9.27
CA ASN A 56 10.68 -1.75 -7.91
C ASN A 56 9.79 -2.41 -6.86
N PHE A 57 8.52 -2.65 -7.19
CA PHE A 57 7.56 -3.31 -6.30
C PHE A 57 7.98 -4.75 -6.01
N THR A 58 8.32 -5.51 -7.04
CA THR A 58 8.76 -6.91 -6.89
C THR A 58 10.12 -7.05 -6.20
N GLU A 59 11.02 -6.08 -6.37
CA GLU A 59 12.25 -6.00 -5.58
C GLU A 59 11.92 -5.77 -4.10
N THR A 60 11.07 -4.78 -3.80
CA THR A 60 10.63 -4.47 -2.42
C THR A 60 10.04 -5.69 -1.73
N LEU A 61 9.15 -6.42 -2.42
CA LEU A 61 8.53 -7.65 -1.89
C LEU A 61 9.54 -8.73 -1.49
N ARG A 62 10.74 -8.75 -2.10
CA ARG A 62 11.76 -9.79 -1.91
C ARG A 62 12.87 -9.39 -0.95
N THR A 63 13.05 -8.11 -0.68
CA THR A 63 14.24 -7.61 0.04
C THR A 63 13.91 -6.72 1.24
N SER A 64 12.67 -6.24 1.37
CA SER A 64 12.33 -5.20 2.34
C SER A 64 11.69 -5.70 3.63
N SER A 65 11.86 -6.99 3.97
CA SER A 65 11.49 -7.47 5.31
C SER A 65 12.46 -6.94 6.37
N LEU A 66 12.10 -7.08 7.65
CA LEU A 66 12.97 -6.70 8.78
C LEU A 66 14.32 -7.44 8.80
N THR A 67 14.42 -8.57 8.10
CA THR A 67 15.63 -9.38 7.97
C THR A 67 16.33 -9.21 6.61
N ASN A 68 15.94 -8.19 5.83
CA ASN A 68 16.39 -7.95 4.45
C ASN A 68 16.08 -9.11 3.49
N GLY A 69 14.94 -9.77 3.70
CA GLY A 69 14.45 -10.89 2.90
C GLY A 69 13.05 -10.63 2.35
N PRO A 70 12.37 -11.69 1.87
CA PRO A 70 11.00 -11.57 1.35
C PRO A 70 10.03 -11.20 2.47
N LEU A 71 8.98 -10.46 2.11
CA LEU A 71 7.95 -10.08 3.06
C LEU A 71 7.19 -11.31 3.57
N ASP A 72 6.89 -11.32 4.87
CA ASP A 72 6.16 -12.42 5.51
C ASP A 72 4.69 -12.47 5.06
N LEU A 73 4.08 -11.31 4.80
CA LEU A 73 2.68 -11.18 4.42
C LEU A 73 2.42 -9.94 3.56
N VAL A 74 1.67 -10.10 2.48
CA VAL A 74 1.19 -9.01 1.63
C VAL A 74 -0.32 -8.80 1.82
N LEU A 75 -0.75 -7.57 2.11
CA LEU A 75 -2.16 -7.22 2.28
C LEU A 75 -2.72 -6.45 1.07
N ARG A 76 -3.59 -7.14 0.35
CA ARG A 76 -4.46 -6.74 -0.75
C ARG A 76 -5.58 -5.75 -0.42
N CYS A 77 -5.35 -4.43 -0.41
CA CYS A 77 -6.40 -3.42 -0.11
C CYS A 77 -6.70 -2.45 -1.27
N VAL A 78 -6.72 -2.94 -2.52
CA VAL A 78 -6.92 -2.11 -3.73
C VAL A 78 -8.34 -2.25 -4.30
N ASP A 79 -8.81 -1.22 -4.98
CA ASP A 79 -10.17 -1.10 -5.52
C ASP A 79 -10.33 -1.55 -6.98
N ASN A 80 -9.24 -1.69 -7.74
CA ASN A 80 -9.30 -1.96 -9.17
C ASN A 80 -8.68 -3.32 -9.57
N PHE A 81 -9.20 -3.89 -10.67
CA PHE A 81 -8.80 -5.20 -11.17
C PHE A 81 -7.35 -5.25 -11.68
N GLU A 82 -6.81 -4.15 -12.20
CA GLU A 82 -5.45 -4.11 -12.73
C GLU A 82 -4.41 -4.28 -11.61
N ALA A 83 -4.51 -3.48 -10.55
CA ALA A 83 -3.69 -3.63 -9.35
C ALA A 83 -3.94 -4.98 -8.67
N ARG A 84 -5.19 -5.47 -8.72
CA ARG A 84 -5.56 -6.79 -8.21
C ARG A 84 -4.70 -7.88 -8.84
N PHE A 85 -4.61 -7.87 -10.17
CA PHE A 85 -3.82 -8.82 -10.96
C PHE A 85 -2.32 -8.62 -10.80
N ALA A 86 -1.83 -7.38 -10.78
CA ALA A 86 -0.40 -7.10 -10.61
C ALA A 86 0.16 -7.72 -9.31
N ILE A 87 -0.55 -7.52 -8.19
CA ILE A 87 -0.14 -8.08 -6.89
C ILE A 87 -0.25 -9.61 -6.90
N TYR A 88 -1.30 -10.17 -7.49
CA TYR A 88 -1.49 -11.61 -7.60
C TYR A 88 -0.35 -12.28 -8.39
N THR A 89 0.03 -11.71 -9.54
CA THR A 89 1.13 -12.21 -10.37
C THR A 89 2.44 -12.20 -9.59
N ALA A 90 2.79 -11.07 -8.97
CA ALA A 90 4.02 -10.96 -8.19
C ALA A 90 4.06 -11.94 -7.01
N CYS A 91 2.98 -12.05 -6.23
CA CYS A 91 2.97 -12.91 -5.06
C CYS A 91 3.05 -14.39 -5.43
N ASN A 92 2.41 -14.82 -6.52
CA ASN A 92 2.50 -16.20 -6.99
C ASN A 92 3.88 -16.52 -7.58
N GLU A 93 4.48 -15.59 -8.32
CA GLU A 93 5.82 -15.78 -8.90
C GLU A 93 6.88 -15.99 -7.81
N PHE A 94 6.77 -15.25 -6.70
CA PHE A 94 7.73 -15.32 -5.59
C PHE A 94 7.24 -16.18 -4.41
N ASN A 95 6.12 -16.89 -4.55
CA ASN A 95 5.52 -17.75 -3.53
C ASN A 95 5.37 -17.05 -2.16
N LEU A 96 4.87 -15.82 -2.18
CA LEU A 96 4.61 -15.01 -0.98
C LEU A 96 3.23 -15.31 -0.40
N THR A 97 3.08 -15.21 0.92
CA THR A 97 1.76 -15.30 1.55
C THR A 97 1.03 -13.97 1.37
N TRP A 98 -0.23 -14.02 0.94
CA TRP A 98 -1.04 -12.83 0.72
C TRP A 98 -2.50 -13.01 1.13
N PHE A 99 -3.11 -11.91 1.58
CA PHE A 99 -4.56 -11.79 1.78
C PHE A 99 -5.14 -10.75 0.85
N GLU A 100 -6.42 -10.89 0.54
CA GLU A 100 -7.17 -9.97 -0.30
C GLU A 100 -8.42 -9.48 0.42
N SER A 101 -8.71 -8.19 0.23
CA SER A 101 -9.90 -7.55 0.75
C SER A 101 -10.60 -6.78 -0.37
N GLY A 102 -11.92 -6.67 -0.25
CA GLY A 102 -12.76 -5.93 -1.18
C GLY A 102 -14.07 -5.54 -0.49
N VAL A 103 -14.57 -4.36 -0.84
CA VAL A 103 -15.88 -3.87 -0.40
C VAL A 103 -16.69 -3.62 -1.67
N SER A 104 -17.93 -4.09 -1.72
CA SER A 104 -18.82 -3.82 -2.85
C SER A 104 -19.16 -2.34 -2.93
N GLU A 105 -19.35 -1.79 -4.12
CA GLU A 105 -19.74 -0.39 -4.33
C GLU A 105 -21.05 0.01 -3.63
N ASN A 106 -21.90 -0.96 -3.30
CA ASN A 106 -23.20 -0.77 -2.64
C ASN A 106 -23.20 -1.10 -1.13
N ALA A 107 -22.03 -1.16 -0.49
CA ALA A 107 -21.90 -1.45 0.94
C ALA A 107 -22.13 -0.23 1.84
#